data_AF-A0A927W0Q2-F1
#
_entry.id   AF-A0A927W0Q2-F1
#
_cell.length_a   1.000
_cell.length_b   1.000
_cell.length_c   1.000
_cell.angle_alpha   90.00
_cell.angle_beta   90.00
_cell.angle_gamma   90.00
#
_symmetry.space_group_name_H-M   'P 1'
#
loop_
_entity.id
_entity.type
_entity.pdbx_description
1 polymer ?
#
loop_
_entity_poly.entity_id
_entity_poly.type
_entity_poly.pdbx_seq_one_letter_code
_entity_poly.pdbx_strand_id
1 'polypeptide(L)'
;MKRFHKNTLHKSLLCLTVLLLLLFSGCAADQTVDTAAMMKAYEAQIASTEDAVAYAYIDLNDDGLTELVLKTGYNEGSYRFKFYGYQRDEVVLVGDEIASYSYLAHDGLAYVIAGGHEGREWSYLVTYINTLYRCQMQYDQPIHNGKYTEWPNVVELTPVQ
;
A
#
# COMPACT_ATOMS: atom_id res chain seq x y z
N MET A 1 15.64 51.66 -40.54
CA MET A 1 16.23 50.31 -40.37
C MET A 1 15.77 49.71 -39.04
N LYS A 2 15.55 48.39 -39.03
CA LYS A 2 15.19 47.47 -37.93
C LYS A 2 13.69 47.29 -37.61
N ARG A 3 13.05 46.40 -38.37
CA ARG A 3 11.92 45.56 -37.90
C ARG A 3 12.51 44.27 -37.34
N PHE A 4 12.28 43.95 -36.07
CA PHE A 4 12.67 42.67 -35.47
C PHE A 4 11.43 41.86 -35.07
N HIS A 5 11.27 40.73 -35.77
CA HIS A 5 10.90 39.41 -35.25
C HIS A 5 9.81 39.32 -34.17
N LYS A 6 8.56 39.24 -34.62
CA LYS A 6 7.47 38.55 -33.90
C LYS A 6 7.00 37.40 -34.79
N ASN A 7 7.59 36.21 -34.70
CA ASN A 7 6.97 35.02 -35.32
C ASN A 7 7.46 33.64 -34.84
N THR A 8 8.25 33.56 -33.77
CA THR A 8 8.81 32.27 -33.32
C THR A 8 8.14 31.70 -32.06
N LEU A 9 7.30 32.48 -31.36
CA LEU A 9 6.71 32.09 -30.07
C LEU A 9 5.38 31.34 -30.16
N HIS A 10 4.71 31.31 -31.31
CA HIS A 10 3.40 30.65 -31.45
C HIS A 10 3.47 29.17 -31.84
N LYS A 11 4.58 28.69 -32.42
CA LYS A 11 4.70 27.27 -32.82
C LYS A 11 5.11 26.36 -31.65
N SER A 12 5.87 26.88 -30.69
CA SER A 12 6.32 26.13 -29.50
C SER A 12 5.19 25.87 -28.50
N LEU A 13 4.27 26.83 -28.36
CA LEU A 13 3.15 26.72 -27.44
C LEU A 13 2.08 25.71 -27.92
N LEU A 14 1.89 25.62 -29.24
CA LEU A 14 0.95 24.68 -29.86
C LEU A 14 1.45 23.23 -29.80
N CYS A 15 2.78 23.01 -29.91
CA CYS A 15 3.37 21.68 -29.78
C CYS A 15 3.30 21.16 -28.33
N LEU A 16 3.45 22.06 -27.35
CA LEU A 16 3.37 21.71 -25.92
C LEU A 16 1.92 21.38 -25.48
N THR A 17 0.91 21.99 -26.10
CA THR A 17 -0.50 21.67 -25.78
C THR A 17 -0.95 20.35 -26.40
N VAL A 18 -0.46 19.99 -27.59
CA VAL A 18 -0.76 18.67 -28.20
C VAL A 18 -0.07 17.53 -27.45
N LEU A 19 1.13 17.76 -26.89
CA LEU A 19 1.82 16.76 -26.07
C LEU A 19 1.16 16.57 -24.69
N LEU A 20 0.56 17.63 -24.11
CA LEU A 20 -0.16 17.53 -22.83
C LEU A 20 -1.51 16.80 -22.97
N LEU A 21 -2.17 16.90 -24.13
CA LEU A 21 -3.45 16.23 -24.39
C LEU A 21 -3.30 14.72 -24.65
N LEU A 22 -2.13 14.25 -25.09
CA LEU A 22 -1.85 12.82 -25.28
C LEU A 22 -1.53 12.07 -23.98
N LEU A 23 -1.26 12.78 -22.88
CA LEU A 23 -1.06 12.17 -21.55
C LEU A 23 -2.37 11.85 -20.82
N PHE A 24 -3.52 12.32 -21.33
CA PHE A 24 -4.84 12.05 -20.74
C PHE A 24 -5.73 11.12 -21.59
N SER A 25 -5.24 10.68 -22.76
CA SER A 25 -5.96 9.72 -23.62
C SER A 25 -5.58 8.26 -23.37
N GLY A 26 -4.86 7.97 -22.29
CA GLY A 26 -4.94 6.67 -21.63
C GLY A 26 -6.29 6.58 -20.94
N CYS A 27 -7.35 6.42 -21.73
CA CYS A 27 -8.65 5.96 -21.25
C CYS A 27 -8.34 4.72 -20.41
N ALA A 28 -8.38 4.87 -19.08
CA ALA A 28 -8.38 3.72 -18.18
C ALA A 28 -9.57 2.91 -18.66
N ALA A 29 -9.29 1.81 -19.37
CA ALA A 29 -10.28 0.78 -19.53
C ALA A 29 -10.74 0.49 -18.11
N ASP A 30 -12.02 0.74 -17.85
CA ASP A 30 -12.73 0.36 -16.66
C ASP A 30 -12.60 -1.18 -16.59
N GLN A 31 -11.46 -1.66 -16.09
CA GLN A 31 -11.22 -3.07 -15.89
C GLN A 31 -12.09 -3.41 -14.70
N THR A 32 -13.31 -3.85 -15.00
CA THR A 32 -14.17 -4.49 -14.02
C THR A 32 -13.42 -5.71 -13.52
N VAL A 33 -12.84 -5.61 -12.32
CA VAL A 33 -12.20 -6.73 -11.65
C VAL A 33 -13.28 -7.75 -11.29
N ASP A 34 -13.12 -8.99 -11.73
CA ASP A 34 -13.94 -10.10 -11.24
C ASP A 34 -13.57 -10.37 -9.78
N THR A 35 -14.37 -9.82 -8.87
CA THR A 35 -14.14 -9.92 -7.43
C THR A 35 -14.16 -11.37 -6.94
N ALA A 36 -14.94 -12.25 -7.57
CA ALA A 36 -14.96 -13.66 -7.20
C ALA A 36 -13.66 -14.37 -7.62
N ALA A 37 -13.13 -14.04 -8.81
CA ALA A 37 -11.84 -14.54 -9.26
C ALA A 37 -10.69 -14.03 -8.37
N MET A 38 -10.71 -12.75 -8.00
CA MET A 38 -9.75 -12.13 -7.10
C MET A 38 -9.72 -12.82 -5.74
N MET A 39 -10.88 -12.96 -5.08
CA MET A 39 -10.95 -13.60 -3.75
C MET A 39 -10.46 -15.05 -3.80
N LYS A 40 -10.82 -15.80 -4.83
CA LYS A 40 -10.32 -17.16 -5.04
C LYS A 40 -8.80 -17.20 -5.22
N ALA A 41 -8.22 -16.22 -5.91
CA ALA A 41 -6.78 -16.12 -6.09
C ALA A 41 -6.07 -15.78 -4.76
N TYR A 42 -6.66 -14.91 -3.93
CA TYR A 42 -6.15 -14.63 -2.58
C TYR A 42 -6.21 -15.85 -1.66
N GLU A 43 -7.30 -16.61 -1.67
CA GLU A 43 -7.39 -17.86 -0.91
C GLU A 43 -6.29 -18.85 -1.31
N ALA A 44 -6.02 -18.97 -2.61
CA ALA A 44 -4.91 -19.78 -3.11
C ALA A 44 -3.54 -19.23 -2.68
N GLN A 45 -3.36 -17.91 -2.61
CA GLN A 45 -2.13 -17.29 -2.11
C GLN A 45 -1.92 -17.58 -0.62
N ILE A 46 -2.97 -17.49 0.20
CA ILE A 46 -2.91 -17.83 1.64
C ILE A 46 -2.49 -19.30 1.80
N ALA A 47 -3.18 -20.22 1.13
CA ALA A 47 -2.95 -21.66 1.25
C ALA A 47 -1.57 -22.12 0.75
N SER A 48 -0.96 -21.38 -0.19
CA SER A 48 0.36 -21.70 -0.75
C SER A 48 1.53 -21.06 -0.01
N THR A 49 1.26 -20.15 0.94
CA THR A 49 2.31 -19.48 1.72
C THR A 49 2.63 -20.30 2.97
N GLU A 50 3.71 -21.08 2.93
CA GLU A 50 4.07 -22.06 3.99
C GLU A 50 4.20 -21.46 5.40
N ASP A 51 4.59 -20.19 5.51
CA ASP A 51 4.80 -19.49 6.78
C ASP A 51 3.67 -18.51 7.11
N ALA A 52 2.48 -18.64 6.49
CA ALA A 52 1.33 -17.80 6.78
C ALA A 52 0.80 -18.04 8.20
N VAL A 53 0.59 -16.95 8.94
CA VAL A 53 0.12 -16.97 10.34
C VAL A 53 -1.31 -16.46 10.44
N ALA A 54 -1.58 -15.31 9.82
CA ALA A 54 -2.89 -14.68 9.83
C ALA A 54 -3.05 -13.75 8.62
N TYR A 55 -4.27 -13.40 8.25
CA TYR A 55 -4.56 -12.54 7.11
C TYR A 55 -5.69 -11.55 7.36
N ALA A 56 -5.76 -10.51 6.56
CA ALA A 56 -6.90 -9.61 6.47
C ALA A 56 -7.11 -9.15 5.02
N TYR A 57 -8.35 -8.79 4.72
CA TYR A 57 -8.74 -8.17 3.46
C TYR A 57 -9.02 -6.70 3.74
N ILE A 58 -8.28 -5.81 3.09
CA ILE A 58 -8.26 -4.38 3.40
C ILE A 58 -8.18 -3.58 2.11
N ASP A 59 -9.07 -2.59 1.94
CA ASP A 59 -8.94 -1.58 0.89
C ASP A 59 -7.95 -0.51 1.37
N LEU A 60 -6.68 -0.62 0.97
CA LEU A 60 -5.58 0.21 1.50
C LEU A 60 -5.61 1.64 0.96
N ASN A 61 -6.33 1.88 -0.14
CA ASN A 61 -6.26 3.12 -0.91
C ASN A 61 -7.61 3.78 -1.18
N ASP A 62 -8.71 3.18 -0.67
CA ASP A 62 -10.09 3.62 -0.82
C ASP A 62 -10.54 3.69 -2.29
N ASP A 63 -10.06 2.74 -3.12
CA ASP A 63 -10.44 2.64 -4.54
C ASP A 63 -11.57 1.63 -4.81
N GLY A 64 -12.04 0.93 -3.77
CA GLY A 64 -13.09 -0.08 -3.84
C GLY A 64 -12.59 -1.48 -4.20
N LEU A 65 -11.28 -1.65 -4.45
CA LEU A 65 -10.62 -2.94 -4.56
C LEU A 65 -9.93 -3.26 -3.25
N THR A 66 -10.02 -4.52 -2.86
CA THR A 66 -9.47 -4.98 -1.58
C THR A 66 -8.14 -5.65 -1.82
N GLU A 67 -7.11 -5.27 -1.06
CA GLU A 67 -5.85 -5.99 -0.97
C GLU A 67 -5.88 -7.09 0.09
N LEU A 68 -5.04 -8.11 -0.12
CA LEU A 68 -4.73 -9.11 0.89
C LEU A 68 -3.51 -8.67 1.70
N VAL A 69 -3.66 -8.60 3.02
CA VAL A 69 -2.55 -8.46 3.96
C VAL A 69 -2.33 -9.80 4.65
N LEU A 70 -1.11 -10.33 4.57
CA LEU A 70 -0.72 -11.60 5.15
C LEU A 70 0.38 -11.37 6.18
N LYS A 71 0.15 -11.77 7.43
CA LYS A 71 1.21 -11.89 8.43
C LYS A 71 1.88 -13.24 8.26
N THR A 72 3.19 -13.24 8.03
CA THR A 72 3.98 -14.47 7.83
C THR A 72 5.16 -14.54 8.79
N GLY A 73 5.77 -15.72 8.92
CA GLY A 73 6.98 -15.98 9.68
C GLY A 73 6.77 -17.05 10.77
N TYR A 74 7.85 -17.46 11.43
CA TYR A 74 7.83 -18.60 12.35
C TYR A 74 7.83 -18.22 13.83
N ASN A 75 8.19 -16.98 14.14
CA ASN A 75 8.27 -16.43 15.50
C ASN A 75 8.28 -14.89 15.45
N GLU A 76 8.16 -14.26 16.61
CA GLU A 76 8.05 -12.81 16.75
C GLU A 76 9.29 -12.05 16.22
N GLY A 77 10.46 -12.68 16.16
CA GLY A 77 11.66 -12.06 15.58
C GLY A 77 11.68 -12.07 14.04
N SER A 78 10.90 -12.95 13.43
CA SER A 78 10.88 -13.17 11.97
C SER A 78 9.58 -12.73 11.30
N TYR A 79 8.58 -12.27 12.05
CA TYR A 79 7.30 -11.89 11.48
C TYR A 79 7.40 -10.74 10.47
N ARG A 80 6.66 -10.88 9.37
CA ARG A 80 6.52 -9.88 8.31
C ARG A 80 5.05 -9.68 7.92
N PHE A 81 4.72 -8.49 7.45
CA PHE A 81 3.46 -8.16 6.79
C PHE A 81 3.73 -8.10 5.29
N LYS A 82 3.09 -8.99 4.54
CA LYS A 82 3.10 -8.97 3.08
C LYS A 82 1.77 -8.41 2.58
N PHE A 83 1.84 -7.46 1.66
CA PHE A 83 0.69 -6.79 1.08
C PHE A 83 0.57 -7.22 -0.38
N TYR A 84 -0.60 -7.69 -0.79
CA TYR A 84 -0.84 -8.25 -2.12
C TYR A 84 -2.01 -7.54 -2.81
N GLY A 85 -1.77 -7.03 -4.01
CA GLY A 85 -2.80 -6.51 -4.91
C GLY A 85 -3.22 -7.54 -5.96
N TYR A 86 -4.34 -7.31 -6.63
CA TYR A 86 -4.79 -8.12 -7.76
C TYR A 86 -4.71 -7.31 -9.06
N GLN A 87 -3.88 -7.75 -9.99
CA GLN A 87 -3.60 -7.03 -11.23
C GLN A 87 -3.51 -8.00 -12.39
N ARG A 88 -4.22 -7.71 -13.49
CA ARG A 88 -4.20 -8.53 -14.73
C ARG A 88 -4.43 -10.01 -14.46
N ASP A 89 -5.45 -10.30 -13.66
CA ASP A 89 -5.88 -11.65 -13.26
C ASP A 89 -4.89 -12.43 -12.37
N GLU A 90 -3.89 -11.75 -11.80
CA GLU A 90 -2.86 -12.34 -10.95
C GLU A 90 -2.72 -11.63 -9.59
N VAL A 91 -2.31 -12.38 -8.57
CA VAL A 91 -1.95 -11.85 -7.24
C VAL A 91 -0.49 -11.39 -7.27
N VAL A 92 -0.25 -10.12 -6.92
CA VAL A 92 1.06 -9.49 -6.98
C VAL A 92 1.44 -8.99 -5.59
N LEU A 93 2.63 -9.34 -5.11
CA LEU A 93 3.20 -8.74 -3.90
C LEU A 93 3.51 -7.26 -4.18
N VAL A 94 2.84 -6.36 -3.48
CA VAL A 94 3.01 -4.91 -3.63
C VAL A 94 3.87 -4.30 -2.53
N GLY A 95 3.91 -4.92 -1.34
CA GLY A 95 4.68 -4.44 -0.21
C GLY A 95 5.07 -5.55 0.75
N ASP A 96 6.17 -5.35 1.47
CA ASP A 96 6.66 -6.30 2.47
C ASP A 96 7.40 -5.57 3.60
N GLU A 97 6.87 -5.65 4.81
CA GLU A 97 7.36 -4.89 5.97
C GLU A 97 7.53 -5.74 7.22
N ILE A 98 8.35 -5.24 8.15
CA ILE A 98 8.56 -5.90 9.44
C ILE A 98 7.25 -5.95 10.24
N ALA A 99 6.94 -7.11 10.82
CA ALA A 99 5.72 -7.31 11.61
C ALA A 99 5.96 -7.77 13.05
N SER A 100 7.22 -7.89 13.49
CA SER A 100 7.71 -8.43 14.76
C SER A 100 6.72 -8.44 15.95
N TYR A 101 6.94 -7.63 16.98
CA TYR A 101 5.95 -7.33 18.03
C TYR A 101 5.09 -6.15 17.58
N SER A 102 4.31 -6.37 16.50
CA SER A 102 3.51 -5.31 15.90
C SER A 102 2.12 -5.80 15.48
N TYR A 103 1.26 -4.83 15.26
CA TYR A 103 -0.08 -4.97 14.73
C TYR A 103 -0.31 -3.94 13.63
N LEU A 104 -1.33 -4.18 12.82
CA LEU A 104 -1.83 -3.24 11.85
C LEU A 104 -3.01 -2.47 12.47
N ALA A 105 -3.07 -1.17 12.25
CA ALA A 105 -4.16 -0.31 12.70
C ALA A 105 -4.51 0.72 11.63
N HIS A 106 -5.66 1.38 11.78
CA HIS A 106 -6.07 2.49 10.94
C HIS A 106 -6.25 3.76 11.77
N ASP A 107 -5.44 4.79 11.51
CA ASP A 107 -5.41 6.02 12.31
C ASP A 107 -6.51 7.03 11.94
N GLY A 108 -7.33 6.70 10.93
CA GLY A 108 -8.40 7.53 10.39
C GLY A 108 -8.07 8.16 9.04
N LEU A 109 -6.79 8.21 8.66
CA LEU A 109 -6.32 8.71 7.37
C LEU A 109 -5.55 7.65 6.58
N ALA A 110 -4.87 6.75 7.28
CA ALA A 110 -4.05 5.72 6.66
C ALA A 110 -3.89 4.50 7.57
N TYR A 111 -3.37 3.42 6.96
CA TYR A 111 -2.93 2.26 7.70
C TYR A 111 -1.55 2.48 8.31
N VAL A 112 -1.36 1.97 9.52
CA VAL A 112 -0.10 2.06 10.25
C VAL A 112 0.26 0.68 10.77
N ILE A 113 1.52 0.30 10.57
CA ILE A 113 2.13 -0.82 11.30
C ILE A 113 2.79 -0.22 12.54
N ALA A 114 2.31 -0.62 13.71
CA ALA A 114 2.81 -0.12 14.98
C ALA A 114 3.28 -1.28 15.84
N GLY A 115 4.45 -1.11 16.46
CA GLY A 115 5.05 -2.13 17.29
C GLY A 115 6.01 -1.57 18.32
N GLY A 116 6.60 -2.48 19.09
CA GLY A 116 7.55 -2.10 20.11
C GLY A 116 8.13 -3.29 20.85
N HIS A 117 9.38 -3.13 21.30
CA HIS A 117 10.10 -4.12 22.07
C HIS A 117 11.18 -3.44 22.93
N GLU A 118 11.52 -4.06 24.08
CA GLU A 118 12.63 -3.64 24.95
C GLU A 118 12.65 -2.14 25.32
N GLY A 119 11.49 -1.56 25.64
CA GLY A 119 11.43 -0.16 26.10
C GLY A 119 11.41 0.85 24.96
N ARG A 120 11.27 0.40 23.71
CA ARG A 120 11.09 1.26 22.52
C ARG A 120 9.80 0.95 21.79
N GLU A 121 9.25 1.96 21.13
CA GLU A 121 8.11 1.86 20.25
C GLU A 121 8.42 2.53 18.91
N TRP A 122 7.77 2.05 17.86
CA TRP A 122 7.93 2.54 16.51
C TRP A 122 6.62 2.44 15.74
N SER A 123 6.48 3.26 14.71
CA SER A 123 5.41 3.08 13.74
C SER A 123 5.85 3.42 12.31
N TYR A 124 5.18 2.77 11.37
CA TYR A 124 5.33 3.00 9.95
C TYR A 124 3.98 3.30 9.32
N LEU A 125 3.91 4.41 8.61
CA LEU A 125 2.79 4.75 7.75
C LEU A 125 2.84 3.86 6.50
N VAL A 126 1.75 3.16 6.23
CA VAL A 126 1.55 2.35 5.03
C VAL A 126 0.66 3.14 4.08
N THR A 127 1.13 3.29 2.84
CA THR A 127 0.36 3.92 1.76
C THR A 127 0.46 3.08 0.51
N TYR A 128 -0.67 2.83 -0.12
CA TYR A 128 -0.76 2.26 -1.45
C TYR A 128 -1.56 3.24 -2.29
N ILE A 129 -1.00 3.86 -3.32
CA ILE A 129 -1.73 4.83 -4.16
C ILE A 129 -1.27 4.64 -5.59
N ASN A 130 -2.22 4.51 -6.52
CA ASN A 130 -1.92 4.32 -7.95
C ASN A 130 -0.90 3.20 -8.19
N THR A 131 -1.12 2.04 -7.58
CA THR A 131 -0.23 0.85 -7.61
C THR A 131 1.14 1.01 -6.96
N LEU A 132 1.43 2.17 -6.35
CA LEU A 132 2.70 2.42 -5.66
C LEU A 132 2.54 2.20 -4.16
N TYR A 133 3.18 1.15 -3.67
CA TYR A 133 3.33 0.90 -2.24
C TYR A 133 4.48 1.74 -1.65
N ARG A 134 4.25 2.32 -0.48
CA ARG A 134 5.25 2.99 0.33
C ARG A 134 5.01 2.69 1.80
N CYS A 135 6.12 2.44 2.48
CA CYS A 135 6.21 2.36 3.92
C CYS A 135 7.15 3.46 4.40
N GLN A 136 6.69 4.29 5.34
CA GLN A 136 7.48 5.39 5.88
C GLN A 136 7.46 5.36 7.40
N MET A 137 8.63 5.24 8.02
CA MET A 137 8.77 5.37 9.46
C MET A 137 8.25 6.74 9.92
N GLN A 138 7.27 6.75 10.82
CA GLN A 138 6.77 7.99 11.43
C GLN A 138 7.62 8.34 12.65
N TYR A 139 7.93 7.35 13.49
CA TYR A 139 8.81 7.50 14.65
C TYR A 139 9.46 6.16 15.06
N ASP A 140 10.58 6.29 15.78
CA ASP A 140 11.22 5.24 16.58
C ASP A 140 11.77 5.93 17.85
N GLN A 141 11.12 5.68 18.98
CA GLN A 141 11.36 6.42 20.22
C GLN A 141 11.29 5.51 21.46
N PRO A 142 11.88 5.93 22.59
CA PRO A 142 11.65 5.28 23.87
C PRO A 142 10.17 5.35 24.28
N ILE A 143 9.68 4.30 24.94
CA ILE A 143 8.32 4.27 25.50
C ILE A 143 8.16 5.41 26.52
N HIS A 144 7.14 6.25 26.33
CA HIS A 144 6.86 7.35 27.23
C HIS A 144 6.01 6.90 28.43
N ASN A 145 6.45 7.22 29.65
CA ASN A 145 5.75 6.87 30.90
C ASN A 145 5.39 5.38 31.06
N GLY A 146 6.20 4.48 30.46
CA GLY A 146 5.99 3.04 30.52
C GLY A 146 4.75 2.54 29.78
N LYS A 147 4.15 3.35 28.90
CA LYS A 147 2.98 2.98 28.10
C LYS A 147 3.26 3.15 26.61
N TYR A 148 2.91 2.13 25.82
CA TYR A 148 2.92 2.21 24.36
C TYR A 148 1.86 3.21 23.89
N THR A 149 2.10 3.82 22.73
CA THR A 149 1.07 4.56 22.01
C THR A 149 -0.12 3.66 21.73
N GLU A 150 -1.30 4.10 22.12
CA GLU A 150 -2.56 3.43 21.80
C GLU A 150 -3.00 3.85 20.40
N TRP A 151 -3.30 2.87 19.56
CA TRP A 151 -3.79 3.13 18.21
C TRP A 151 -5.28 2.86 18.13
N PRO A 152 -6.07 3.80 17.57
CA PRO A 152 -7.47 3.54 17.30
C PRO A 152 -7.60 2.46 16.22
N ASN A 153 -8.68 1.67 16.28
CA ASN A 153 -9.08 0.75 15.22
C ASN A 153 -7.98 -0.24 14.78
N VAL A 154 -7.51 -1.05 15.72
CA VAL A 154 -6.63 -2.20 15.40
C VAL A 154 -7.34 -3.13 14.43
N VAL A 155 -6.65 -3.51 13.36
CA VAL A 155 -7.17 -4.44 12.35
C VAL A 155 -7.06 -5.86 12.91
N GLU A 156 -8.20 -6.54 13.02
CA GLU A 156 -8.25 -7.95 13.39
C GLU A 156 -7.78 -8.81 12.23
N LEU A 157 -6.78 -9.67 12.48
CA LEU A 157 -6.28 -10.63 11.49
C LEU A 157 -6.91 -12.00 11.76
N THR A 158 -7.41 -12.63 10.70
CA THR A 158 -7.93 -14.00 10.73
C THR A 158 -6.78 -15.00 10.78
N PRO A 159 -6.67 -15.87 11.80
CA PRO A 159 -5.64 -16.89 11.84
C PRO A 159 -5.76 -17.87 10.67
N VAL A 160 -4.63 -18.29 10.11
CA VAL A 160 -4.57 -19.41 9.15
C VAL A 160 -4.66 -20.72 9.93
N GLN A 161 -5.54 -21.62 9.50
CA GLN A 161 -5.78 -22.94 10.13
C GLN A 161 -4.91 -24.03 9.50
#